data_AF-X0YPZ9-F1
#
_entry.id   AF-X0YPZ9-F1
#
_cell.length_a   1.000
_cell.length_b   1.000
_cell.length_c   1.000
_cell.angle_alpha   90.00
_cell.angle_beta   90.00
_cell.angle_gamma   90.00
#
_symmetry.space_group_name_H-M   'P 1'
#
loop_
_entity.id
_entity.type
_entity.pdbx_description
1 polymer ?
#
loop_
_entity_poly.entity_id
_entity_poly.type
_entity_poly.pdbx_seq_one_letter_code
_entity_poly.pdbx_strand_id
1 'polypeptide(L)'
;MAVPLRPELRPLEIVPYGPEENMMFVLRDPQGYGRSAVLHGGAVMVVGMMDGRRTLSEIRSALKSETGVAVAQAELEEMVRRLDKNYLLVSERFERYRR
;
A
#
# COMPACT_ATOMS: atom_id res chain seq x y z
N MET A 1 1.82 -14.76 -9.88
CA MET A 1 2.32 -14.56 -8.50
C MET A 1 1.13 -14.26 -7.62
N ALA A 2 1.01 -14.95 -6.48
CA ALA A 2 -0.07 -14.73 -5.53
C ALA A 2 0.11 -13.38 -4.83
N VAL A 3 -1.00 -12.73 -4.47
CA VAL A 3 -0.99 -11.51 -3.65
C VAL A 3 -0.61 -11.91 -2.22
N PRO A 4 0.28 -11.17 -1.53
CA PRO A 4 0.57 -11.45 -0.13
C PRO A 4 -0.70 -11.37 0.71
N LEU A 5 -1.00 -12.44 1.47
CA LEU A 5 -2.21 -12.53 2.28
C LEU A 5 -2.26 -11.44 3.36
N ARG A 6 -1.10 -11.13 3.95
CA ARG A 6 -0.88 -10.08 4.93
C ARG A 6 0.18 -9.12 4.40
N PRO A 7 -0.20 -8.03 3.71
CA PRO A 7 0.76 -7.10 3.17
C PRO A 7 1.44 -6.32 4.30
N GLU A 8 2.76 -6.14 4.17
CA GLU A 8 3.57 -5.32 5.06
C GLU A 8 4.31 -4.29 4.22
N LEU A 9 4.16 -3.01 4.55
CA LEU A 9 4.95 -1.96 3.94
C LEU A 9 6.38 -2.00 4.43
N ARG A 10 7.29 -1.76 3.49
CA ARG A 10 8.65 -1.38 3.84
C ARG A 10 8.66 -0.02 4.54
N PRO A 11 9.77 0.34 5.22
CA PRO A 11 9.94 1.67 5.79
C PRO A 11 10.08 2.73 4.67
N LEU A 12 8.93 3.14 4.13
CA LEU A 12 8.78 4.15 3.08
C LEU A 12 8.38 5.50 3.71
N GLU A 13 8.74 6.59 3.06
CA GLU A 13 8.25 7.91 3.41
C GLU A 13 6.95 8.21 2.67
N ILE A 14 5.96 8.73 3.39
CA ILE A 14 4.69 9.20 2.81
C ILE A 14 4.70 10.73 2.84
N VAL A 15 4.78 11.35 1.67
CA VAL A 15 4.89 12.81 1.54
C VAL A 15 3.64 13.36 0.86
N PRO A 16 2.92 14.33 1.45
CA PRO A 16 1.79 14.97 0.79
C PRO A 16 2.27 15.75 -0.45
N TYR A 17 1.46 15.73 -1.51
CA TYR A 17 1.77 16.34 -2.80
C TYR A 17 0.51 16.86 -3.47
N GLY A 18 0.57 18.06 -4.03
CA GLY A 18 -0.55 18.69 -4.76
C GLY A 18 -1.39 19.65 -3.90
N PRO A 19 -2.40 20.29 -4.52
CA PRO A 19 -3.30 21.23 -3.87
C PRO A 19 -4.27 20.53 -2.90
N GLU A 20 -4.74 21.24 -1.86
CA GLU A 20 -5.60 20.68 -0.80
C GLU A 20 -6.87 19.98 -1.32
N GLU A 21 -7.52 20.56 -2.34
CA GLU A 21 -8.72 20.00 -2.99
C GLU A 21 -8.46 18.60 -3.58
N ASN A 22 -7.25 18.34 -4.06
CA ASN A 22 -6.85 17.10 -4.71
C ASN A 22 -5.55 16.57 -4.09
N MET A 23 -5.52 16.53 -2.76
CA MET A 23 -4.37 16.07 -1.98
C MET A 23 -3.99 14.64 -2.39
N MET A 24 -2.76 14.50 -2.89
CA MET A 24 -2.15 13.22 -3.21
C MET A 24 -1.02 12.94 -2.22
N PHE A 25 -0.58 11.68 -2.17
CA PHE A 25 0.51 11.24 -1.32
C PHE A 25 1.52 10.48 -2.16
N VAL A 26 2.80 10.83 -2.02
CA VAL A 26 3.90 10.15 -2.68
C VAL A 26 4.54 9.19 -1.69
N LEU A 27 4.55 7.91 -2.04
CA LEU A 27 5.40 6.93 -1.39
C LEU A 27 6.81 7.02 -1.98
N ARG A 28 7.79 7.36 -1.15
CA ARG A 28 9.22 7.37 -1.51
C ARG A 28 9.93 6.23 -0.80
N ASP A 29 10.76 5.49 -1.54
CA ASP A 29 11.67 4.50 -0.96
C ASP A 29 13.04 5.15 -0.71
N PRO A 30 13.37 5.53 0.54
CA PRO A 30 14.67 6.12 0.85
C PRO A 30 15.82 5.14 0.62
N GLN A 31 15.54 3.84 0.55
CA GLN A 31 16.54 2.80 0.34
C GLN A 31 16.77 2.50 -1.16
N GLY A 32 15.97 3.09 -2.06
CA GLY A 32 16.20 3.05 -3.51
C GLY A 32 15.91 1.72 -4.21
N TYR A 33 15.21 0.77 -3.59
CA TYR A 33 14.86 -0.50 -4.22
C TYR A 33 13.58 -0.39 -5.05
N GLY A 34 12.60 0.35 -4.55
CA GLY A 34 11.29 0.51 -5.16
C GLY A 34 11.14 1.78 -5.99
N ARG A 35 10.18 1.76 -6.93
CA ARG A 35 9.76 2.96 -7.65
C ARG A 35 8.72 3.72 -6.82
N SER A 36 8.89 5.04 -6.74
CA SER A 36 7.92 5.90 -6.05
C SER A 36 6.51 5.71 -6.63
N ALA A 37 5.51 5.71 -5.75
CA ALA A 37 4.11 5.57 -6.13
C ALA A 37 3.32 6.79 -5.66
N VAL A 38 2.36 7.24 -6.47
CA VAL A 38 1.41 8.29 -6.09
C VAL A 38 0.09 7.64 -5.70
N LEU A 39 -0.45 8.05 -4.56
CA LEU A 39 -1.68 7.57 -3.97
C LEU A 39 -2.66 8.74 -3.80
N HIS A 40 -3.95 8.46 -3.99
CA HIS A 40 -5.02 9.35 -3.56
C HIS A 40 -5.35 9.13 -2.08
N GLY A 41 -6.07 10.06 -1.44
CA GLY A 41 -6.35 10.04 0.00
C GLY A 41 -6.85 8.71 0.54
N GLY A 42 -7.86 8.08 -0.08
CA GLY A 42 -8.36 6.78 0.39
C GLY A 42 -7.32 5.65 0.34
N ALA A 43 -6.41 5.69 -0.64
CA ALA A 43 -5.36 4.70 -0.78
C ALA A 43 -4.24 4.88 0.27
N VAL A 44 -3.99 6.10 0.78
CA VAL A 44 -2.97 6.31 1.82
C VAL A 44 -3.36 5.63 3.14
N MET A 45 -4.65 5.63 3.49
CA MET A 45 -5.15 4.98 4.70
C MET A 45 -5.02 3.47 4.59
N VAL A 46 -5.38 2.90 3.42
CA VAL A 46 -5.22 1.47 3.14
C VAL A 46 -3.75 1.05 3.26
N VAL A 47 -2.84 1.83 2.68
CA VAL A 47 -1.38 1.64 2.82
C VAL A 47 -1.01 1.67 4.30
N GLY A 48 -1.41 2.69 5.07
CA GLY A 48 -1.11 2.78 6.50
C GLY A 48 -1.55 1.57 7.35
N MET A 49 -2.53 0.79 6.89
CA MET A 49 -3.00 -0.43 7.57
C MET A 49 -2.21 -1.70 7.22
N MET A 50 -1.31 -1.66 6.22
CA MET A 50 -0.48 -2.78 5.77
C MET A 50 0.74 -2.99 6.68
N ASP A 51 0.51 -3.60 7.84
CA ASP A 51 1.51 -3.82 8.89
C ASP A 51 1.99 -5.28 9.00
N GLY A 52 1.66 -6.13 8.03
CA GLY A 52 2.00 -7.56 8.03
C GLY A 52 1.15 -8.41 8.98
N ARG A 53 0.25 -7.80 9.77
CA ARG A 53 -0.61 -8.50 10.74
C ARG A 53 -2.01 -8.71 10.21
N ARG A 54 -2.55 -7.71 9.50
CA ARG A 54 -3.89 -7.75 8.92
C ARG A 54 -3.91 -8.44 7.55
N THR A 55 -4.93 -9.25 7.33
CA THR A 55 -5.31 -9.78 6.02
C THR A 55 -6.00 -8.72 5.18
N LEU A 56 -6.09 -8.94 3.86
CA LEU A 56 -6.82 -8.03 2.96
C LEU A 56 -8.29 -7.83 3.38
N SER A 57 -8.95 -8.88 3.87
CA SER A 57 -10.33 -8.76 4.36
C SER A 57 -10.44 -7.91 5.62
N GLU A 58 -9.47 -8.04 6.54
CA GLU A 58 -9.44 -7.23 7.77
C GLU A 58 -9.15 -5.77 7.45
N ILE A 59 -8.24 -5.48 6.52
CA ILE A 59 -7.98 -4.11 6.05
C ILE A 59 -9.24 -3.49 5.44
N ARG A 60 -10.00 -4.24 4.63
CA ARG A 60 -11.26 -3.74 4.05
C ARG A 60 -12.30 -3.42 5.12
N SER A 61 -12.46 -4.32 6.10
CA SER A 61 -13.39 -4.10 7.21
C SER A 61 -12.98 -2.91 8.07
N ALA A 62 -11.69 -2.74 8.36
CA ALA A 62 -11.16 -1.61 9.11
C ALA A 62 -11.37 -0.30 8.36
N LEU A 63 -11.01 -0.23 7.08
CA LEU A 63 -11.22 0.95 6.24
C LEU A 63 -12.70 1.37 6.22
N LYS A 64 -13.61 0.42 6.01
CA LYS A 64 -15.05 0.69 6.01
C LYS A 64 -15.54 1.19 7.37
N SER A 65 -15.03 0.64 8.47
CA SER A 65 -15.40 1.06 9.82
C SER A 65 -14.87 2.46 10.16
N GLU A 66 -13.66 2.81 9.74
CA GLU A 66 -13.02 4.08 10.07
C GLU A 66 -13.46 5.25 9.17
N THR A 67 -13.75 4.96 7.89
CA THR A 67 -13.99 6.01 6.87
C THR A 67 -15.39 5.97 6.26
N GLY A 68 -16.14 4.88 6.47
CA GLY A 68 -17.39 4.60 5.74
C GLY A 68 -17.19 4.14 4.29
N VAL A 69 -15.96 4.18 3.75
CA VAL A 69 -15.66 3.81 2.37
C VAL A 69 -15.53 2.29 2.24
N ALA A 70 -16.32 1.70 1.34
CA ALA A 70 -16.20 0.30 0.98
C ALA A 70 -15.32 0.16 -0.28
N VAL A 71 -14.23 -0.60 -0.17
CA VAL A 71 -13.37 -0.96 -1.31
C VAL A 71 -13.67 -2.38 -1.77
N ALA A 72 -13.72 -2.59 -3.08
CA ALA A 72 -13.90 -3.93 -3.63
C ALA A 72 -12.66 -4.80 -3.39
N GLN A 73 -12.86 -6.10 -3.17
CA GLN A 73 -11.75 -7.04 -2.96
C GLN A 73 -10.75 -7.00 -4.12
N ALA A 74 -11.25 -6.95 -5.36
CA ALA A 74 -10.42 -6.90 -6.56
C ALA A 74 -9.55 -5.64 -6.64
N GLU A 75 -10.08 -4.48 -6.24
CA GLU A 75 -9.35 -3.20 -6.22
C GLU A 75 -8.23 -3.22 -5.18
N LEU A 76 -8.52 -3.72 -3.98
CA LEU A 76 -7.50 -3.86 -2.93
C LEU A 76 -6.39 -4.81 -3.37
N GLU A 77 -6.75 -5.96 -3.95
CA GLU A 77 -5.76 -6.89 -4.46
C GLU A 77 -4.93 -6.31 -5.59
N GLU A 78 -5.54 -5.54 -6.50
CA GLU A 78 -4.81 -4.86 -7.58
C GLU A 78 -3.81 -3.84 -7.03
N MET A 79 -4.23 -3.06 -6.04
CA MET A 79 -3.38 -2.12 -5.33
C MET A 79 -2.17 -2.83 -4.69
N VAL A 80 -2.41 -3.92 -3.94
CA VAL A 80 -1.34 -4.70 -3.31
C VAL A 80 -0.41 -5.31 -4.36
N ARG A 81 -0.95 -5.83 -5.47
CA ARG A 81 -0.15 -6.31 -6.61
C ARG A 81 0.74 -5.23 -7.20
N ARG A 82 0.24 -3.99 -7.31
CA ARG A 82 1.03 -2.86 -7.82
C ARG A 82 2.14 -2.46 -6.84
N LEU A 83 1.88 -2.42 -5.54
CA LEU A 83 2.89 -2.13 -4.53
C LEU A 83 3.98 -3.21 -4.50
N ASP A 84 3.59 -4.49 -4.52
CA ASP A 84 4.51 -5.63 -4.56
C ASP A 84 5.41 -5.62 -5.80
N LYS A 85 4.82 -5.41 -6.99
CA LYS A 85 5.58 -5.32 -8.24
C LYS A 85 6.60 -4.20 -8.24
N ASN A 86 6.34 -3.12 -7.51
CA ASN A 86 7.25 -1.97 -7.37
C ASN A 86 8.21 -2.10 -6.17
N TYR A 87 8.32 -3.27 -5.55
CA TYR A 87 9.23 -3.53 -4.42
C TYR A 87 8.96 -2.66 -3.17
N LEU A 88 7.71 -2.21 -3.01
CA LEU A 88 7.27 -1.36 -1.89
C LEU A 88 6.79 -2.15 -0.67
N LEU A 89 6.58 -3.46 -0.83
CA LEU A 89 6.15 -4.36 0.24
C LEU A 89 7.28 -5.30 0.67
N VAL A 90 7.26 -5.71 1.94
CA VAL A 90 8.03 -6.85 2.43
C VAL A 90 7.34 -8.11 1.93
N SER A 91 7.86 -8.68 0.84
CA SER A 91 7.32 -9.87 0.21
C SER A 91 8.44 -10.80 -0.24
N GLU A 92 8.11 -12.05 -0.58
CA GLU A 92 9.09 -12.96 -1.19
C GLU A 92 9.73 -12.37 -2.45
N ARG A 93 8.98 -11.58 -3.23
CA ARG A 93 9.48 -10.93 -4.44
C ARG A 93 10.57 -9.91 -4.09
N PHE A 94 10.33 -9.09 -3.08
CA PHE A 94 11.32 -8.13 -2.58
C PHE A 94 12.53 -8.84 -1.96
N GLU A 95 12.30 -9.85 -1.13
CA GLU A 95 13.38 -10.61 -0.48
C GLU A 95 14.31 -11.30 -1.49
N ARG A 96 13.77 -11.80 -2.60
CA ARG A 96 14.58 -12.35 -3.70
C ARG A 96 15.32 -11.27 -4.49
N TYR A 97 14.80 -10.06 -4.57
CA TYR A 97 15.43 -8.94 -5.27
C TYR A 97 16.59 -8.31 -4.48
N ARG A 98 16.48 -8.29 -3.14
CA ARG A 98 17.50 -7.72 -2.24
C ARG A 98 18.74 -8.62 -2.04
N ARG A 99 18.58 -9.94 -2.21
CA ARG A 99 19.67 -10.92 -2.08
C ARG A 99 20.65 -10.86 -3.26
#